data_AF-A0A9E0HG01-F1
#
_entry.id   AF-A0A9E0HG01-F1
#
_cell.length_a   1.000
_cell.length_b   1.000
_cell.length_c   1.000
_cell.angle_alpha   90.00
_cell.angle_beta   90.00
_cell.angle_gamma   90.00
#
_symmetry.space_group_name_H-M   'P 1'
#
loop_
_entity.id
_entity.type
_entity.pdbx_description
1 polymer ?
#
loop_
_entity_poly.entity_id
_entity_poly.type
_entity_poly.pdbx_seq_one_letter_code
_entity_poly.pdbx_strand_id
1 'polypeptide(L)'
;MAIDPTDLAGWISETEPGCVTARTTHHFDDTRSDAERNFLRDAVVRPFARANRAQLARYDLHGFAMSNPESGQIVVPTTHPLGLSTTATGGAPSDAERASKWGAWRIMVHEYIHQLEHPALQAWPRRNRTISEGFCEYFTKKVLLPLLPAAAGADVARRTQVEGADHGAPSAAIIGGAYDPGSYAEYLSRAEAIEGHLGGAAIGAQNAMKAIFFQGHVEYMGYTPAGGALTAPAGPQDQIDVPASLTTFTALAAAVNVPEATLRSANPGVVEPLAGRLHAPGCREHRVVSASDGASSRTETAAVIATQNGVTVPALTAANPGVSFAALTAGQVIIIPHH
;
A
#
# COMPACT_ATOMS: atom_id res chain seq x y z
N MET A 1 2.32 30.31 -14.90
CA MET A 1 1.64 31.26 -15.80
C MET A 1 0.36 31.61 -15.05
N ALA A 2 0.10 32.88 -14.72
CA ALA A 2 -1.15 33.22 -14.03
C ALA A 2 -2.31 32.83 -14.95
N ILE A 3 -3.36 32.18 -14.46
CA ILE A 3 -4.55 31.96 -15.30
C ILE A 3 -5.11 33.33 -15.66
N ASP A 4 -5.30 33.56 -16.96
CA ASP A 4 -6.03 34.74 -17.43
C ASP A 4 -7.45 34.66 -16.83
N PRO A 5 -7.96 35.69 -16.13
CA PRO A 5 -9.34 35.71 -15.65
C PRO A 5 -10.37 35.38 -16.74
N THR A 6 -10.03 35.63 -18.01
CA THR A 6 -10.80 35.25 -19.19
C THR A 6 -10.82 33.73 -19.39
N ASP A 7 -9.70 33.04 -19.19
CA ASP A 7 -9.60 31.59 -19.30
C ASP A 7 -10.36 30.89 -18.17
N LEU A 8 -10.24 31.39 -16.93
CA LEU A 8 -11.01 30.87 -15.80
C LEU A 8 -12.52 31.03 -16.03
N ALA A 9 -12.95 32.21 -16.48
CA ALA A 9 -14.35 32.46 -16.81
C ALA A 9 -14.84 31.59 -17.99
N GLY A 10 -13.96 31.31 -18.96
CA GLY A 10 -14.22 30.37 -20.05
C GLY A 10 -14.48 28.97 -19.54
N TRP A 11 -13.58 28.44 -18.71
CA TRP A 11 -13.72 27.13 -18.07
C TRP A 11 -15.01 27.02 -17.24
N ILE A 12 -15.34 28.04 -16.43
CA ILE A 12 -16.59 28.11 -15.66
C ILE A 12 -17.81 27.98 -16.60
N SER A 13 -17.79 28.67 -17.74
CA SER A 13 -18.89 28.62 -18.71
C SER A 13 -19.08 27.24 -19.38
N GLU A 14 -18.06 26.39 -19.34
CA GLU A 14 -18.06 25.04 -19.90
C GLU A 14 -18.41 23.95 -18.88
N THR A 15 -18.13 24.19 -17.60
CA THR A 15 -18.12 23.14 -16.57
C THR A 15 -19.20 23.31 -15.50
N GLU A 16 -19.63 24.53 -15.21
CA GLU A 16 -20.64 24.75 -14.18
C GLU A 16 -22.03 24.27 -14.66
N PRO A 17 -22.74 23.43 -13.87
CA PRO A 17 -24.00 22.82 -14.29
C PRO A 17 -25.06 23.82 -14.81
N GLY A 18 -25.12 25.01 -14.22
CA GLY A 18 -26.03 26.08 -14.66
C GLY A 18 -25.66 26.64 -16.04
N CYS A 19 -24.36 26.82 -16.32
CA CYS A 19 -23.87 27.26 -17.61
C CYS A 19 -24.08 26.18 -18.69
N VAL A 20 -23.78 24.92 -18.37
CA VAL A 20 -24.04 23.79 -19.27
C VAL A 20 -25.53 23.71 -19.62
N THR A 21 -26.40 23.81 -18.61
CA THR A 21 -27.86 23.82 -18.82
C THR A 21 -28.28 24.97 -19.75
N ALA A 22 -27.82 26.19 -19.50
CA ALA A 22 -28.14 27.34 -20.35
C ALA A 22 -27.69 27.14 -21.81
N ARG A 23 -26.48 26.60 -22.02
CA ARG A 23 -25.97 26.29 -23.36
C ARG A 23 -26.84 25.25 -24.07
N THR A 24 -27.23 24.19 -23.38
CA THR A 24 -28.14 23.16 -23.92
C THR A 24 -29.50 23.76 -24.27
N THR A 25 -30.11 24.55 -23.36
CA THR A 25 -31.41 25.20 -23.58
C THR A 25 -31.40 26.11 -24.80
N HIS A 26 -30.30 26.81 -25.05
CA HIS A 26 -30.16 27.70 -26.20
C HIS A 26 -29.53 27.03 -27.44
N HIS A 27 -29.34 25.70 -27.42
CA HIS A 27 -28.70 24.93 -28.49
C HIS A 27 -27.31 25.46 -28.90
N PHE A 28 -26.60 26.09 -27.96
CA PHE A 28 -25.35 26.78 -28.17
C PHE A 28 -24.16 25.80 -28.11
N ASP A 29 -23.30 25.86 -29.14
CA ASP A 29 -22.09 25.04 -29.27
C ASP A 29 -20.95 25.88 -29.84
N ASP A 30 -19.95 26.18 -29.03
CA ASP A 30 -18.80 27.03 -29.40
C ASP A 30 -17.77 26.30 -30.29
N THR A 31 -17.93 25.00 -30.48
CA THR A 31 -17.08 24.21 -31.39
C THR A 31 -17.64 24.16 -32.81
N ARG A 32 -18.94 24.41 -32.95
CA ARG A 32 -19.69 24.32 -34.22
C ARG A 32 -19.28 25.39 -35.23
N SER A 33 -18.95 26.59 -34.78
CA SER A 33 -18.56 27.69 -35.67
C SER A 33 -17.69 28.75 -35.00
N ASP A 34 -16.89 29.47 -35.79
CA ASP A 34 -16.12 30.62 -35.30
C ASP A 34 -17.04 31.76 -34.81
N ALA A 35 -18.25 31.88 -35.37
CA ALA A 35 -19.22 32.86 -34.94
C ALA A 35 -19.71 32.59 -33.51
N GLU A 36 -20.09 31.35 -33.20
CA GLU A 36 -20.49 30.95 -31.84
C GLU A 36 -19.32 31.02 -30.86
N ARG A 37 -18.13 30.58 -31.28
CA ARG A 37 -16.90 30.69 -30.47
C ARG A 37 -16.58 32.15 -30.10
N ASN A 38 -16.63 33.04 -31.08
CA ASN A 38 -16.37 34.46 -30.88
C ASN A 38 -17.49 35.10 -30.04
N PHE A 39 -18.75 34.69 -30.21
CA PHE A 39 -19.85 35.14 -29.36
C PHE A 39 -19.61 34.78 -27.89
N LEU A 40 -19.32 33.51 -27.58
CA LEU A 40 -19.04 33.08 -26.21
C LEU A 40 -17.86 33.88 -25.62
N ARG A 41 -16.75 33.96 -26.36
CA ARG A 41 -15.56 34.66 -25.90
C ARG A 41 -15.80 36.15 -25.67
N ASP A 42 -16.37 36.84 -26.66
CA ASP A 42 -16.35 38.31 -26.71
C ASP A 42 -17.60 38.96 -26.12
N ALA A 43 -18.76 38.30 -26.21
CA ALA A 43 -20.02 38.83 -25.68
C ALA A 43 -20.37 38.32 -24.28
N VAL A 44 -19.81 37.18 -23.85
CA VAL A 44 -20.15 36.56 -22.55
C VAL A 44 -18.93 36.52 -21.63
N VAL A 45 -17.89 35.77 -22.01
CA VAL A 45 -16.74 35.47 -21.14
C VAL A 45 -15.92 36.71 -20.82
N ARG A 46 -15.48 37.48 -21.83
CA ARG A 46 -14.67 38.70 -21.62
C ARG A 46 -15.40 39.77 -20.80
N PRO A 47 -16.68 40.10 -21.07
CA PRO A 47 -17.43 41.03 -20.24
C PRO A 47 -17.58 40.56 -18.79
N PHE A 48 -17.91 39.28 -18.57
CA PHE A 48 -18.00 38.70 -17.23
C PHE A 48 -16.66 38.76 -16.48
N ALA A 49 -15.57 38.37 -17.15
CA ALA A 49 -14.23 38.38 -16.57
C ALA A 49 -13.78 39.81 -16.18
N ARG A 50 -14.12 40.81 -16.99
CA ARG A 50 -13.86 42.22 -16.69
C ARG A 50 -14.66 42.69 -15.47
N ALA A 51 -15.95 42.38 -15.42
CA ALA A 51 -16.83 42.79 -14.32
C ALA A 51 -16.46 42.13 -12.97
N ASN A 52 -15.97 40.89 -13.00
CA ASN A 52 -15.70 40.09 -11.80
C ASN A 52 -14.19 39.88 -11.54
N ARG A 53 -13.33 40.72 -12.14
CA ARG A 53 -11.87 40.54 -12.13
C ARG A 53 -11.28 40.35 -10.73
N ALA A 54 -11.76 41.09 -9.74
CA ALA A 54 -11.26 40.99 -8.37
C ALA A 54 -11.62 39.65 -7.69
N GLN A 55 -12.77 39.08 -8.02
CA GLN A 55 -13.21 37.78 -7.48
C GLN A 55 -12.48 36.64 -8.19
N LEU A 56 -12.36 36.71 -9.52
CA LEU A 56 -11.60 35.74 -10.31
C LEU A 56 -10.12 35.72 -9.93
N ALA A 57 -9.53 36.87 -9.58
CA ALA A 57 -8.18 36.93 -9.03
C ALA A 57 -8.05 36.28 -7.65
N ARG A 58 -9.11 36.27 -6.83
CA ARG A 58 -9.12 35.52 -5.56
C ARG A 58 -9.27 34.02 -5.78
N TYR A 59 -10.06 33.61 -6.77
CA TYR A 59 -10.14 32.21 -7.21
C TYR A 59 -8.80 31.71 -7.74
N ASP A 60 -8.10 32.54 -8.52
CA ASP A 60 -6.75 32.24 -9.00
C ASP A 60 -5.75 32.07 -7.83
N LEU A 61 -5.85 32.94 -6.82
CA LEU A 61 -4.94 32.95 -5.68
C LEU A 61 -5.19 31.79 -4.68
N HIS A 62 -6.45 31.42 -4.46
CA HIS A 62 -6.86 30.49 -3.39
C HIS A 62 -7.49 29.19 -3.91
N GLY A 63 -7.49 28.96 -5.23
CA GLY A 63 -8.12 27.79 -5.83
C GLY A 63 -9.63 27.69 -5.55
N PHE A 64 -10.17 26.48 -5.70
CA PHE A 64 -11.58 26.19 -5.42
C PHE A 64 -11.76 25.83 -3.93
N ALA A 65 -12.73 26.47 -3.29
CA ALA A 65 -13.20 26.02 -1.99
C ALA A 65 -13.80 24.61 -2.13
N MET A 66 -13.29 23.66 -1.35
CA MET A 66 -13.83 22.31 -1.27
C MET A 66 -14.79 22.24 -0.10
N SER A 67 -15.94 21.61 -0.29
CA SER A 67 -16.84 21.28 0.81
C SER A 67 -16.74 19.79 1.13
N ASN A 68 -16.62 19.45 2.41
CA ASN A 68 -16.88 18.10 2.90
C ASN A 68 -18.37 18.01 3.26
N PRO A 69 -19.20 17.28 2.49
CA PRO A 69 -20.64 17.21 2.72
C PRO A 69 -21.02 16.45 4.01
N GLU A 70 -20.14 15.61 4.54
CA GLU A 70 -20.40 14.84 5.77
C GLU A 70 -20.15 15.68 7.04
N SER A 71 -19.14 16.55 7.01
CA SER A 71 -18.79 17.41 8.15
C SER A 71 -19.29 18.84 8.02
N GLY A 72 -19.80 19.23 6.85
CA GLY A 72 -20.17 20.61 6.53
C GLY A 72 -18.99 21.58 6.46
N GLN A 73 -17.75 21.08 6.51
CA GLN A 73 -16.56 21.92 6.49
C GLN A 73 -16.31 22.45 5.08
N ILE A 74 -16.00 23.74 4.97
CA ILE A 74 -15.51 24.37 3.75
C ILE A 74 -14.01 24.61 3.93
N VAL A 75 -13.21 24.00 3.06
CA VAL A 75 -11.75 24.12 3.01
C VAL A 75 -11.40 25.00 1.83
N VAL A 76 -10.81 26.16 2.11
CA VAL A 76 -10.24 27.03 1.08
C VAL A 76 -8.74 26.77 1.04
N PRO A 77 -8.19 26.19 -0.04
CA PRO A 77 -6.76 25.96 -0.13
C PRO A 77 -6.00 27.30 -0.16
N THR A 78 -5.05 27.47 0.75
CA THR A 78 -4.13 28.63 0.73
C THR A 78 -2.78 28.27 0.11
N THR A 79 -2.49 26.98 -0.06
CA THR A 79 -1.32 26.54 -0.82
C THR A 79 -1.54 26.60 -2.31
N HIS A 80 -0.51 27.12 -2.99
CA HIS A 80 -0.41 27.32 -4.43
C HIS A 80 -0.81 26.06 -5.21
N PRO A 81 -1.94 26.08 -5.94
CA PRO A 81 -2.18 25.06 -6.96
C PRO A 81 -1.22 25.33 -8.13
N LEU A 82 -0.35 24.36 -8.41
CA LEU A 82 0.58 24.41 -9.54
C LEU A 82 -0.18 24.80 -10.82
N GLY A 83 0.17 25.95 -11.39
CA GLY A 83 -0.38 26.43 -12.65
C GLY A 83 -1.48 27.50 -12.58
N LEU A 84 -1.96 27.89 -11.38
CA LEU A 84 -2.96 28.97 -11.29
C LEU A 84 -2.33 30.35 -11.07
N SER A 85 -1.50 30.60 -10.05
CA SER A 85 -1.05 31.97 -9.72
C SER A 85 0.46 32.25 -9.91
N THR A 86 0.84 33.52 -10.15
CA THR A 86 2.24 34.02 -10.05
C THR A 86 2.51 34.85 -8.79
N THR A 87 1.49 35.09 -7.97
CA THR A 87 1.63 35.79 -6.68
C THR A 87 2.26 34.85 -5.64
N ALA A 88 3.31 35.32 -4.97
CA ALA A 88 4.24 34.48 -4.20
C ALA A 88 3.67 33.87 -2.91
N THR A 89 2.53 34.34 -2.37
CA THR A 89 2.00 33.85 -1.09
C THR A 89 0.47 33.95 -1.01
N GLY A 90 -0.22 32.81 -0.93
CA GLY A 90 -1.65 32.71 -0.53
C GLY A 90 -1.88 32.86 0.98
N GLY A 91 -0.83 33.09 1.76
CA GLY A 91 -0.84 33.09 3.23
C GLY A 91 -0.32 31.77 3.82
N ALA A 92 -0.27 31.69 5.16
CA ALA A 92 -0.06 30.43 5.86
C ALA A 92 -1.37 29.61 5.88
N PRO A 93 -1.33 28.27 5.81
CA PRO A 93 -2.53 27.46 5.80
C PRO A 93 -3.29 27.55 7.11
N SER A 94 -4.61 27.64 6.98
CA SER A 94 -5.51 27.58 8.12
C SER A 94 -5.44 26.20 8.80
N ASP A 95 -5.81 26.13 10.07
CA ASP A 95 -5.86 24.86 10.80
C ASP A 95 -6.75 23.81 10.11
N ALA A 96 -7.85 24.24 9.47
CA ALA A 96 -8.75 23.36 8.72
C ALA A 96 -8.11 22.77 7.45
N GLU A 97 -7.32 23.59 6.72
CA GLU A 97 -6.56 23.12 5.56
C GLU A 97 -5.46 22.15 6.00
N ARG A 98 -4.72 22.50 7.05
CA ARG A 98 -3.70 21.61 7.62
C ARG A 98 -4.33 20.29 8.05
N ALA A 99 -5.48 20.33 8.71
CA ALA A 99 -6.19 19.11 9.13
C ALA A 99 -6.61 18.23 7.95
N SER A 100 -7.02 18.84 6.84
CA SER A 100 -7.35 18.13 5.60
C SER A 100 -6.12 17.46 4.98
N LYS A 101 -4.95 18.13 4.99
CA LYS A 101 -3.68 17.56 4.52
C LYS A 101 -3.21 16.39 5.37
N TRP A 102 -3.29 16.52 6.70
CA TRP A 102 -2.99 15.41 7.62
C TRP A 102 -3.95 14.24 7.47
N GLY A 103 -5.24 14.51 7.27
CA GLY A 103 -6.24 13.49 6.95
C GLY A 103 -5.93 12.77 5.63
N ALA A 104 -5.61 13.52 4.58
CA ALA A 104 -5.22 12.97 3.28
C ALA A 104 -3.95 12.11 3.37
N TRP A 105 -2.94 12.54 4.15
CA TRP A 105 -1.75 11.74 4.39
C TRP A 105 -2.06 10.40 5.06
N ARG A 106 -2.94 10.39 6.08
CA ARG A 106 -3.38 9.15 6.75
C ARG A 106 -4.08 8.20 5.78
N ILE A 107 -5.00 8.73 4.96
CA ILE A 107 -5.69 7.95 3.91
C ILE A 107 -4.68 7.42 2.90
N MET A 108 -3.73 8.24 2.47
CA MET A 108 -2.71 7.83 1.50
C MET A 108 -1.83 6.70 2.03
N VAL A 109 -1.53 6.64 3.34
CA VAL A 109 -0.81 5.49 3.91
C VAL A 109 -1.62 4.20 3.73
N HIS A 110 -2.93 4.23 3.97
CA HIS A 110 -3.83 3.08 3.72
C HIS A 110 -3.88 2.69 2.25
N GLU A 111 -4.15 3.65 1.38
CA GLU A 111 -4.23 3.40 -0.06
C GLU A 111 -2.88 2.91 -0.65
N TYR A 112 -1.75 3.38 -0.10
CA TYR A 112 -0.44 2.88 -0.49
C TYR A 112 -0.23 1.44 -0.07
N ILE A 113 -0.63 1.07 1.15
CA ILE A 113 -0.53 -0.31 1.64
C ILE A 113 -1.39 -1.25 0.79
N HIS A 114 -2.57 -0.82 0.33
CA HIS A 114 -3.37 -1.56 -0.64
C HIS A 114 -2.59 -1.91 -1.92
N GLN A 115 -1.72 -1.02 -2.41
CA GLN A 115 -0.89 -1.31 -3.60
C GLN A 115 0.20 -2.36 -3.35
N LEU A 116 0.47 -2.68 -2.08
CA LEU A 116 1.43 -3.71 -1.70
C LEU A 116 0.75 -5.08 -1.49
N GLU A 117 -0.58 -5.17 -1.62
CA GLU A 117 -1.32 -6.44 -1.51
C GLU A 117 -0.89 -7.40 -2.62
N HIS A 118 -0.51 -8.62 -2.22
CA HIS A 118 -0.10 -9.64 -3.17
C HIS A 118 -1.28 -10.13 -4.04
N PRO A 119 -1.11 -10.32 -5.35
CA PRO A 119 -2.19 -10.78 -6.24
C PRO A 119 -2.86 -12.10 -5.82
N ALA A 120 -2.15 -12.97 -5.09
CA ALA A 120 -2.73 -14.20 -4.55
C ALA A 120 -3.85 -13.96 -3.51
N LEU A 121 -3.79 -12.88 -2.72
CA LEU A 121 -4.91 -12.50 -1.85
C LEU A 121 -6.08 -11.97 -2.66
N GLN A 122 -5.81 -11.20 -3.72
CA GLN A 122 -6.85 -10.68 -4.61
C GLN A 122 -7.56 -11.79 -5.38
N ALA A 123 -6.81 -12.82 -5.79
CA ALA A 123 -7.32 -14.02 -6.46
C ALA A 123 -7.96 -15.03 -5.51
N TRP A 124 -7.83 -14.85 -4.19
CA TRP A 124 -8.39 -15.76 -3.21
C TRP A 124 -9.93 -15.82 -3.35
N PRO A 125 -10.53 -17.03 -3.39
CA PRO A 125 -11.94 -17.20 -3.68
C PRO A 125 -12.86 -16.30 -2.85
N ARG A 126 -13.81 -15.67 -3.56
CA ARG A 126 -14.83 -14.73 -3.04
C ARG A 126 -14.33 -13.34 -2.64
N ARG A 127 -13.08 -12.95 -2.98
CA ARG A 127 -12.53 -11.59 -2.77
C ARG A 127 -13.00 -11.02 -1.44
N ASN A 128 -12.54 -11.63 -0.35
CA ASN A 128 -13.05 -11.27 0.97
C ASN A 128 -12.52 -9.90 1.35
N ARG A 129 -13.38 -8.89 1.20
CA ARG A 129 -13.11 -7.51 1.61
C ARG A 129 -12.61 -7.42 3.05
N THR A 130 -13.04 -8.34 3.91
CA THR A 130 -12.55 -8.45 5.29
C THR A 130 -11.05 -8.68 5.38
N ILE A 131 -10.49 -9.51 4.51
CA ILE A 131 -9.06 -9.81 4.52
C ILE A 131 -8.28 -8.68 3.87
N SER A 132 -8.68 -8.22 2.69
CA SER A 132 -7.97 -7.12 2.00
C SER A 132 -8.00 -5.83 2.82
N GLU A 133 -9.18 -5.33 3.22
CA GLU A 133 -9.29 -4.12 4.04
C GLU A 133 -8.77 -4.33 5.46
N GLY A 134 -8.96 -5.51 6.05
CA GLY A 134 -8.53 -5.79 7.42
C GLY A 134 -7.01 -5.87 7.55
N PHE A 135 -6.34 -6.57 6.65
CA PHE A 135 -4.87 -6.61 6.64
C PHE A 135 -4.28 -5.26 6.24
N CYS A 136 -4.89 -4.56 5.28
CA CYS A 136 -4.48 -3.21 4.92
C CYS A 136 -4.55 -2.28 6.14
N GLU A 137 -5.71 -2.20 6.80
CA GLU A 137 -5.88 -1.38 8.01
C GLU A 137 -4.94 -1.81 9.15
N TYR A 138 -4.71 -3.12 9.30
CA TYR A 138 -3.76 -3.65 10.28
C TYR A 138 -2.33 -3.14 10.06
N PHE A 139 -1.84 -3.11 8.81
CA PHE A 139 -0.53 -2.52 8.51
C PHE A 139 -0.55 -0.99 8.57
N THR A 140 -1.65 -0.35 8.18
CA THR A 140 -1.87 1.10 8.36
C THR A 140 -1.70 1.48 9.82
N LYS A 141 -2.33 0.74 10.74
CA LYS A 141 -2.14 0.90 12.20
C LYS A 141 -0.67 0.78 12.60
N LYS A 142 0.03 -0.27 12.17
CA LYS A 142 1.43 -0.51 12.57
C LYS A 142 2.37 0.60 12.09
N VAL A 143 2.06 1.22 10.94
CA VAL A 143 2.79 2.39 10.44
C VAL A 143 2.41 3.66 11.19
N LEU A 144 1.12 3.97 11.33
CA LEU A 144 0.64 5.25 11.84
C LEU A 144 0.67 5.36 13.37
N LEU A 145 0.41 4.28 14.11
CA LEU A 145 0.35 4.28 15.57
C LEU A 145 1.62 4.83 16.24
N PRO A 146 2.86 4.43 15.87
CA PRO A 146 4.07 5.01 16.47
C PRO A 146 4.32 6.46 16.07
N LEU A 147 3.62 6.97 15.06
CA LEU A 147 3.79 8.32 14.52
C LEU A 147 2.76 9.29 15.11
N LEU A 148 1.51 8.87 15.23
CA LEU A 148 0.40 9.75 15.58
C LEU A 148 0.25 9.99 17.09
N PRO A 149 -0.16 11.19 17.51
CA PRO A 149 -0.01 12.47 16.80
C PRO A 149 1.38 13.10 17.04
N ALA A 150 2.00 12.81 18.19
CA ALA A 150 3.13 13.59 18.70
C ALA A 150 4.40 13.45 17.85
N ALA A 151 4.76 12.23 17.44
CA ALA A 151 5.98 11.99 16.65
C ALA A 151 5.88 12.63 15.25
N ALA A 152 4.71 12.51 14.61
CA ALA A 152 4.43 13.11 13.31
C ALA A 152 4.45 14.65 13.39
N GLY A 153 3.90 15.22 14.45
CA GLY A 153 3.91 16.67 14.68
C GLY A 153 5.30 17.23 14.98
N ALA A 154 6.18 16.46 15.64
CA ALA A 154 7.54 16.88 15.96
C ALA A 154 8.50 16.84 14.75
N ASP A 155 8.27 15.95 13.79
CA ASP A 155 9.11 15.73 12.61
C ASP A 155 8.96 16.86 11.56
N VAL A 156 9.93 17.78 11.51
CA VAL A 156 9.95 18.92 10.57
C VAL A 156 9.90 18.46 9.11
N ALA A 157 10.62 17.40 8.77
CA ALA A 157 10.68 16.90 7.39
C ALA A 157 9.31 16.36 6.97
N ARG A 158 8.65 15.62 7.86
CA ARG A 158 7.29 15.14 7.60
C ARG A 158 6.27 16.25 7.51
N ARG A 159 6.28 17.20 8.44
CA ARG A 159 5.38 18.37 8.36
C ARG A 159 5.54 19.09 7.02
N THR A 160 6.78 19.27 6.57
CA THR A 160 7.07 19.87 5.27
C THR A 160 6.52 19.04 4.11
N GLN A 161 6.64 17.72 4.16
CA GLN A 161 6.08 16.83 3.12
C GLN A 161 4.55 16.83 3.09
N VAL A 162 3.90 16.84 4.27
CA VAL A 162 2.44 16.79 4.37
C VAL A 162 1.81 18.15 4.09
N GLU A 163 2.36 19.23 4.66
CA GLU A 163 1.77 20.56 4.60
C GLU A 163 2.25 21.40 3.40
N GLY A 164 3.39 21.01 2.81
CA GLY A 164 4.07 21.69 1.70
C GLY A 164 5.19 22.65 2.15
N ALA A 165 5.24 23.00 3.44
CA ALA A 165 6.28 23.80 4.08
C ALA A 165 6.20 23.62 5.62
N ASP A 166 7.17 24.15 6.38
CA ASP A 166 7.08 24.17 7.85
C ASP A 166 6.29 25.40 8.32
N HIS A 167 5.11 25.16 8.89
CA HIS A 167 4.23 26.19 9.46
C HIS A 167 4.20 26.13 11.00
N GLY A 168 5.23 25.54 11.61
CA GLY A 168 5.29 25.25 13.05
C GLY A 168 4.53 23.98 13.43
N ALA A 169 4.77 23.47 14.63
CA ALA A 169 4.17 22.21 15.08
C ALA A 169 2.62 22.32 15.15
N PRO A 170 1.87 21.48 14.39
CA PRO A 170 0.42 21.45 14.47
C PRO A 170 -0.04 20.87 15.81
N SER A 171 -1.23 21.27 16.25
CA SER A 171 -1.86 20.65 17.41
C SER A 171 -2.24 19.20 17.10
N ALA A 172 -2.39 18.37 18.14
CA ALA A 172 -2.84 16.99 17.97
C ALA A 172 -4.21 16.90 17.25
N ALA A 173 -5.08 17.91 17.42
CA ALA A 173 -6.36 17.98 16.73
C ALA A 173 -6.20 18.18 15.22
N ILE A 174 -5.24 19.01 14.78
CA ILE A 174 -4.93 19.21 13.35
C ILE A 174 -4.37 17.92 12.73
N ILE A 175 -3.54 17.17 13.45
CA ILE A 175 -2.99 15.90 12.96
C ILE A 175 -4.10 14.81 12.88
N GLY A 176 -5.20 15.00 13.61
CA GLY A 176 -6.32 14.07 13.68
C GLY A 176 -6.27 13.10 14.86
N GLY A 177 -5.49 13.42 15.89
CA GLY A 177 -5.52 12.76 17.21
C GLY A 177 -4.77 11.44 17.28
N ALA A 178 -5.20 10.61 18.24
CA ALA A 178 -4.76 9.22 18.32
C ALA A 178 -5.22 8.45 17.08
N TYR A 179 -4.54 7.35 16.77
CA TYR A 179 -4.96 6.47 15.69
C TYR A 179 -6.38 5.94 15.96
N ASP A 180 -7.24 6.09 14.97
CA ASP A 180 -8.63 5.64 14.97
C ASP A 180 -8.92 4.97 13.61
N PRO A 181 -9.30 3.69 13.59
CA PRO A 181 -9.63 2.97 12.35
C PRO A 181 -10.97 3.37 11.74
N GLY A 182 -11.81 4.14 12.44
CA GLY A 182 -13.09 4.63 11.90
C GLY A 182 -13.97 3.51 11.34
N SER A 183 -14.39 3.64 10.08
CA SER A 183 -15.23 2.65 9.39
C SER A 183 -14.54 1.29 9.17
N TYR A 184 -13.22 1.20 9.36
CA TYR A 184 -12.45 -0.05 9.22
C TYR A 184 -12.30 -0.84 10.53
N ALA A 185 -12.85 -0.36 11.65
CA ALA A 185 -12.68 -0.98 12.96
C ALA A 185 -13.03 -2.48 13.01
N GLU A 186 -14.13 -2.88 12.35
CA GLU A 186 -14.54 -4.29 12.30
C GLU A 186 -13.57 -5.14 11.48
N TYR A 187 -13.06 -4.62 10.36
CA TYR A 187 -12.10 -5.31 9.52
C TYR A 187 -10.76 -5.49 10.24
N LEU A 188 -10.27 -4.43 10.90
CA LEU A 188 -9.07 -4.46 11.72
C LEU A 188 -9.18 -5.52 12.82
N SER A 189 -10.29 -5.55 13.56
CA SER A 189 -10.51 -6.53 14.63
C SER A 189 -10.41 -7.96 14.15
N ARG A 190 -10.89 -8.25 12.93
CA ARG A 190 -10.80 -9.59 12.34
C ARG A 190 -9.36 -9.93 11.92
N ALA A 191 -8.59 -8.97 11.41
CA ALA A 191 -7.17 -9.18 11.12
C ALA A 191 -6.34 -9.42 12.39
N GLU A 192 -6.62 -8.69 13.48
CA GLU A 192 -5.99 -8.90 14.79
C GLU A 192 -6.39 -10.25 15.40
N ALA A 193 -7.62 -10.73 15.16
CA ALA A 193 -8.01 -12.08 15.53
C ALA A 193 -7.18 -13.14 14.79
N ILE A 194 -6.88 -12.93 13.49
CA ILE A 194 -6.00 -13.83 12.72
C ILE A 194 -4.58 -13.82 13.27
N GLU A 195 -4.00 -12.64 13.53
CA GLU A 195 -2.70 -12.49 14.20
C GLU A 195 -2.70 -13.29 15.52
N GLY A 196 -3.76 -13.17 16.33
CA GLY A 196 -3.95 -13.92 17.57
C GLY A 196 -3.89 -15.45 17.38
N HIS A 197 -4.58 -15.98 16.38
CA HIS A 197 -4.54 -17.42 16.05
C HIS A 197 -3.16 -17.88 15.57
N LEU A 198 -2.38 -16.99 14.94
CA LEU A 198 -1.02 -17.26 14.47
C LEU A 198 0.04 -17.16 15.58
N GLY A 199 -0.33 -16.75 16.79
CA GLY A 199 0.59 -16.58 17.94
C GLY A 199 0.74 -15.14 18.44
N GLY A 200 -0.09 -14.21 17.96
CA GLY A 200 -0.21 -12.85 18.47
C GLY A 200 1.05 -12.01 18.29
N ALA A 201 1.60 -11.52 19.40
CA ALA A 201 2.80 -10.67 19.39
C ALA A 201 4.11 -11.42 19.07
N ALA A 202 4.08 -12.75 18.93
CA ALA A 202 5.25 -13.52 18.55
C ALA A 202 5.79 -13.06 17.19
N ILE A 203 7.12 -12.98 17.05
CA ILE A 203 7.79 -12.58 15.80
C ILE A 203 7.31 -13.44 14.62
N GLY A 204 7.13 -14.74 14.84
CA GLY A 204 6.59 -15.67 13.85
C GLY A 204 5.20 -15.28 13.36
N ALA A 205 4.31 -14.88 14.25
CA ALA A 205 2.96 -14.43 13.90
C ALA A 205 2.98 -13.11 13.12
N GLN A 206 3.80 -12.14 13.54
CA GLN A 206 3.99 -10.88 12.80
C GLN A 206 4.51 -11.13 11.38
N ASN A 207 5.46 -12.06 11.24
CA ASN A 207 6.02 -12.42 9.95
C ASN A 207 5.02 -13.18 9.10
N ALA A 208 4.19 -14.05 9.68
CA ALA A 208 3.10 -14.71 8.96
C ALA A 208 2.07 -13.70 8.44
N MET A 209 1.69 -12.68 9.22
CA MET A 209 0.81 -11.61 8.74
C MET A 209 1.39 -10.89 7.52
N LYS A 210 2.70 -10.58 7.53
CA LYS A 210 3.40 -9.95 6.41
C LYS A 210 3.49 -10.89 5.20
N ALA A 211 3.81 -12.15 5.45
CA ALA A 211 3.92 -13.19 4.43
C ALA A 211 2.59 -13.42 3.72
N ILE A 212 1.48 -13.42 4.46
CA ILE A 212 0.14 -13.46 3.88
C ILE A 212 -0.03 -12.25 2.94
N PHE A 213 0.03 -11.02 3.46
CA PHE A 213 -0.40 -9.84 2.71
C PHE A 213 0.57 -9.42 1.60
N PHE A 214 1.88 -9.38 1.87
CA PHE A 214 2.89 -8.86 0.94
C PHE A 214 3.47 -9.93 0.01
N GLN A 215 3.39 -11.21 0.39
CA GLN A 215 3.99 -12.32 -0.36
C GLN A 215 2.97 -13.37 -0.82
N GLY A 216 1.71 -13.29 -0.37
CA GLY A 216 0.66 -14.20 -0.83
C GLY A 216 0.71 -15.60 -0.22
N HIS A 217 1.35 -15.77 0.94
CA HIS A 217 1.40 -17.04 1.67
C HIS A 217 0.06 -17.37 2.34
N VAL A 218 -0.97 -17.58 1.51
CA VAL A 218 -2.36 -17.89 1.92
C VAL A 218 -2.48 -19.24 2.65
N GLU A 219 -1.43 -20.06 2.62
CA GLU A 219 -1.31 -21.29 3.42
C GLU A 219 -1.35 -21.04 4.92
N TYR A 220 -0.87 -19.88 5.39
CA TYR A 220 -1.03 -19.49 6.80
C TYR A 220 -2.49 -19.26 7.19
N MET A 221 -3.37 -19.06 6.20
CA MET A 221 -4.81 -18.97 6.39
C MET A 221 -5.53 -20.31 6.12
N GLY A 222 -4.80 -21.39 5.84
CA GLY A 222 -5.39 -22.71 5.58
C GLY A 222 -5.72 -22.97 4.11
N TYR A 223 -5.12 -22.24 3.15
CA TYR A 223 -5.44 -22.36 1.72
C TYR A 223 -4.22 -22.68 0.85
N THR A 224 -4.44 -23.34 -0.29
CA THR A 224 -3.42 -23.46 -1.33
C THR A 224 -3.31 -22.13 -2.10
N PRO A 225 -2.18 -21.85 -2.76
CA PRO A 225 -2.05 -20.69 -3.64
C PRO A 225 -3.08 -20.65 -4.78
N ALA A 226 -3.67 -21.81 -5.14
CA ALA A 226 -4.74 -21.93 -6.12
C ALA A 226 -6.15 -21.66 -5.52
N GLY A 227 -6.24 -21.27 -4.24
CA GLY A 227 -7.50 -20.94 -3.56
C GLY A 227 -8.28 -22.14 -3.00
N GLY A 228 -7.75 -23.35 -3.11
CA GLY A 228 -8.35 -24.53 -2.47
C GLY A 228 -8.11 -24.55 -0.96
N ALA A 229 -8.99 -25.17 -0.18
CA ALA A 229 -8.67 -25.44 1.23
C ALA A 229 -7.49 -26.41 1.32
N LEU A 230 -6.58 -26.19 2.26
CA LEU A 230 -5.55 -27.17 2.58
C LEU A 230 -6.21 -28.43 3.17
N THR A 231 -5.88 -29.60 2.61
CA THR A 231 -6.41 -30.90 3.06
C THR A 231 -5.71 -31.43 4.31
N ALA A 232 -4.60 -30.82 4.70
CA ALA A 232 -3.89 -31.03 5.94
C ALA A 232 -3.37 -29.66 6.43
N PRO A 233 -3.20 -29.44 7.75
CA PRO A 233 -2.51 -28.27 8.26
C PRO A 233 -1.17 -28.10 7.55
N ALA A 234 -0.72 -26.86 7.33
CA ALA A 234 0.67 -26.64 6.96
C ALA A 234 1.54 -27.45 7.94
N GLY A 235 2.47 -28.26 7.40
CA GLY A 235 3.33 -29.10 8.23
C GLY A 235 4.00 -28.27 9.32
N PRO A 236 4.47 -28.91 10.41
CA PRO A 236 5.28 -28.23 11.42
C PRO A 236 6.31 -27.31 10.74
N GLN A 237 6.48 -26.08 11.23
CA GLN A 237 7.31 -25.05 10.57
C GLN A 237 8.76 -25.48 10.36
N ASP A 238 9.19 -26.56 11.02
CA ASP A 238 10.49 -27.17 10.92
C ASP A 238 10.56 -28.36 9.96
N GLN A 239 9.49 -28.78 9.28
CA GLN A 239 9.59 -29.88 8.31
C GLN A 239 10.07 -29.40 6.93
N ILE A 240 11.04 -30.11 6.37
CA ILE A 240 11.60 -29.87 5.04
C ILE A 240 11.57 -31.14 4.18
N ASP A 241 11.35 -31.00 2.89
CA ASP A 241 11.63 -32.04 1.90
C ASP A 241 13.15 -32.22 1.71
N VAL A 242 13.67 -33.40 2.02
CA VAL A 242 15.11 -33.71 1.91
C VAL A 242 15.55 -33.64 0.44
N PRO A 243 16.52 -32.79 0.08
CA PRO A 243 17.04 -32.75 -1.27
C PRO A 243 17.69 -34.08 -1.66
N ALA A 244 17.46 -34.53 -2.88
CA ALA A 244 17.88 -35.87 -3.35
C ALA A 244 19.40 -36.14 -3.26
N SER A 245 20.23 -35.09 -3.15
CA SER A 245 21.68 -35.20 -2.96
C SER A 245 22.14 -35.11 -1.50
N LEU A 246 21.26 -34.77 -0.55
CA LEU A 246 21.57 -34.63 0.89
C LEU A 246 21.04 -35.83 1.69
N THR A 247 21.44 -37.04 1.28
CA THR A 247 20.90 -38.30 1.81
C THR A 247 21.53 -38.76 3.12
N THR A 248 22.40 -37.97 3.75
CA THR A 248 22.97 -38.28 5.07
C THR A 248 22.70 -37.14 6.04
N PHE A 249 22.59 -37.45 7.34
CA PHE A 249 22.42 -36.46 8.38
C PHE A 249 23.57 -35.46 8.40
N THR A 250 24.80 -35.91 8.18
CA THR A 250 25.98 -35.02 8.10
C THR A 250 25.88 -34.03 6.95
N ALA A 251 25.50 -34.49 5.75
CA ALA A 251 25.37 -33.62 4.58
C ALA A 251 24.21 -32.61 4.76
N LEU A 252 23.06 -33.09 5.24
CA LEU A 252 21.91 -32.24 5.50
C LEU A 252 22.23 -31.20 6.59
N ALA A 253 22.81 -31.61 7.71
CA ALA A 253 23.22 -30.74 8.83
C ALA A 253 24.10 -29.57 8.36
N ALA A 254 25.11 -29.88 7.55
CA ALA A 254 26.01 -28.87 6.99
C ALA A 254 25.27 -27.90 6.05
N ALA A 255 24.37 -28.41 5.21
CA ALA A 255 23.64 -27.61 4.23
C ALA A 255 22.62 -26.66 4.88
N VAL A 256 21.91 -27.13 5.92
CA VAL A 256 20.84 -26.34 6.56
C VAL A 256 21.28 -25.60 7.83
N ASN A 257 22.55 -25.71 8.20
CA ASN A 257 23.15 -25.08 9.39
C ASN A 257 22.45 -25.48 10.71
N VAL A 258 22.12 -26.76 10.84
CA VAL A 258 21.55 -27.36 12.06
C VAL A 258 22.49 -28.46 12.55
N PRO A 259 22.87 -28.50 13.84
CA PRO A 259 23.75 -29.55 14.34
C PRO A 259 23.20 -30.95 14.06
N GLU A 260 24.08 -31.88 13.64
CA GLU A 260 23.66 -33.25 13.28
C GLU A 260 22.94 -33.96 14.44
N ALA A 261 23.43 -33.78 15.68
CA ALA A 261 22.79 -34.32 16.86
C ALA A 261 21.36 -33.79 17.06
N THR A 262 21.12 -32.51 16.75
CA THR A 262 19.78 -31.90 16.79
C THR A 262 18.87 -32.52 15.74
N LEU A 263 19.33 -32.67 14.50
CA LEU A 263 18.55 -33.35 13.45
C LEU A 263 18.22 -34.79 13.82
N ARG A 264 19.19 -35.56 14.33
CA ARG A 264 18.95 -36.95 14.76
C ARG A 264 17.95 -37.02 15.92
N SER A 265 18.05 -36.10 16.88
CA SER A 265 17.12 -36.05 18.01
C SER A 265 15.69 -35.68 17.60
N ALA A 266 15.54 -34.82 16.58
CA ALA A 266 14.25 -34.42 16.05
C ALA A 266 13.59 -35.50 15.17
N ASN A 267 14.37 -36.48 14.69
CA ASN A 267 13.90 -37.55 13.80
C ASN A 267 14.23 -38.95 14.37
N PRO A 268 13.66 -39.32 15.53
CA PRO A 268 13.93 -40.61 16.15
C PRO A 268 13.49 -41.77 15.24
N GLY A 269 14.38 -42.74 15.03
CA GLY A 269 14.11 -43.93 14.21
C GLY A 269 14.27 -43.76 12.70
N VAL A 270 14.62 -42.56 12.22
CA VAL A 270 14.96 -42.34 10.80
C VAL A 270 16.35 -42.89 10.52
N VAL A 271 16.46 -43.69 9.46
CA VAL A 271 17.71 -44.31 8.98
C VAL A 271 18.14 -43.69 7.65
N GLU A 272 19.44 -43.70 7.38
CA GLU A 272 20.00 -43.26 6.09
C GLU A 272 19.88 -44.38 5.04
N PRO A 273 19.75 -44.06 3.74
CA PRO A 273 19.73 -42.72 3.15
C PRO A 273 18.43 -41.96 3.49
N LEU A 274 18.57 -40.68 3.83
CA LEU A 274 17.47 -39.77 4.11
C LEU A 274 16.62 -39.54 2.86
N ALA A 275 15.30 -39.55 3.03
CA ALA A 275 14.33 -39.27 1.97
C ALA A 275 13.01 -38.76 2.56
N GLY A 276 12.20 -38.11 1.73
CA GLY A 276 10.90 -37.57 2.13
C GLY A 276 11.02 -36.35 3.04
N ARG A 277 10.05 -36.17 3.93
CA ARG A 277 10.00 -35.04 4.87
C ARG A 277 10.62 -35.39 6.21
N LEU A 278 11.46 -34.50 6.72
CA LEU A 278 12.11 -34.61 8.04
C LEU A 278 11.97 -33.32 8.82
N HIS A 279 12.01 -33.42 10.14
CA HIS A 279 12.14 -32.28 11.04
C HIS A 279 13.56 -31.71 11.00
N ALA A 280 13.67 -30.43 10.70
CA ALA A 280 14.88 -29.63 10.69
C ALA A 280 14.65 -28.36 11.52
N PRO A 281 14.82 -28.44 12.87
CA PRO A 281 14.54 -27.33 13.76
C PRO A 281 15.19 -26.01 13.30
N GLY A 282 14.37 -24.97 13.19
CA GLY A 282 14.82 -23.63 12.77
C GLY A 282 14.96 -23.42 11.25
N CYS A 283 14.77 -24.47 10.45
CA CYS A 283 14.60 -24.35 9.01
C CYS A 283 13.11 -24.15 8.67
N ARG A 284 12.80 -23.69 7.46
CA ARG A 284 11.44 -23.69 6.90
C ARG A 284 11.49 -23.86 5.40
N GLU A 285 10.35 -24.14 4.78
CA GLU A 285 10.19 -24.04 3.33
C GLU A 285 9.65 -22.67 2.93
N HIS A 286 10.21 -22.09 1.87
CA HIS A 286 9.70 -20.91 1.17
C HIS A 286 9.16 -21.36 -0.17
N ARG A 287 7.98 -20.88 -0.53
CA ARG A 287 7.41 -21.10 -1.87
C ARG A 287 7.68 -19.86 -2.70
N VAL A 288 8.45 -20.02 -3.77
CA VAL A 288 8.79 -18.94 -4.70
C VAL A 288 7.49 -18.32 -5.23
N VAL A 289 7.40 -17.00 -5.20
CA VAL A 289 6.25 -16.26 -5.75
C VAL A 289 6.62 -15.43 -6.97
N SER A 290 5.58 -15.01 -7.71
CA SER A 290 5.71 -14.08 -8.82
C SER A 290 4.61 -13.02 -8.72
N ALA A 291 5.01 -11.76 -8.88
CA ALA A 291 4.07 -10.64 -8.99
C ALA A 291 3.75 -10.38 -10.47
N SER A 292 2.49 -10.11 -10.79
CA SER A 292 2.07 -9.70 -12.13
C SER A 292 1.30 -8.38 -12.04
N ASP A 293 1.59 -7.45 -12.96
CA ASP A 293 0.85 -6.19 -13.12
C ASP A 293 -0.15 -6.26 -14.29
N GLY A 294 -0.38 -7.46 -14.85
CA GLY A 294 -1.23 -7.68 -16.01
C GLY A 294 -0.52 -7.48 -17.36
N ALA A 295 0.62 -6.81 -17.40
CA ALA A 295 1.46 -6.64 -18.59
C ALA A 295 2.78 -7.43 -18.51
N SER A 296 3.28 -7.67 -17.30
CA SER A 296 4.53 -8.34 -17.01
C SER A 296 4.41 -9.20 -15.74
N SER A 297 5.17 -10.28 -15.69
CA SER A 297 5.30 -11.12 -14.48
C SER A 297 6.75 -11.16 -14.04
N ARG A 298 6.99 -10.93 -12.75
CA ARG A 298 8.31 -10.95 -12.12
C ARG A 298 8.34 -11.98 -11.01
N THR A 299 9.09 -13.04 -11.23
CA THR A 299 9.40 -14.05 -10.20
C THR A 299 10.45 -13.53 -9.23
N GLU A 300 10.39 -13.98 -7.98
CA GLU A 300 11.42 -13.72 -6.98
C GLU A 300 12.82 -14.16 -7.45
N THR A 301 13.83 -13.48 -6.92
CA THR A 301 15.23 -13.81 -7.13
C THR A 301 15.83 -14.34 -5.83
N ALA A 302 16.93 -15.08 -5.93
CA ALA A 302 17.66 -15.57 -4.74
C ALA A 302 18.02 -14.45 -3.75
N ALA A 303 18.40 -13.27 -4.26
CA ALA A 303 18.76 -12.12 -3.43
C ALA A 303 17.56 -11.58 -2.64
N VAL A 304 16.38 -11.51 -3.27
CA VAL A 304 15.14 -11.08 -2.62
C VAL A 304 14.75 -12.06 -1.52
N ILE A 305 14.74 -13.36 -1.84
CA ILE A 305 14.39 -14.43 -0.89
C ILE A 305 15.37 -14.42 0.28
N ALA A 306 16.68 -14.36 0.02
CA ALA A 306 17.70 -14.33 1.06
C ALA A 306 17.50 -13.14 2.01
N THR A 307 17.25 -11.95 1.45
CA THR A 307 17.01 -10.72 2.22
C THR A 307 15.76 -10.80 3.08
N GLN A 308 14.63 -11.25 2.50
CA GLN A 308 13.36 -11.40 3.23
C GLN A 308 13.48 -12.39 4.39
N ASN A 309 14.31 -13.42 4.23
CA ASN A 309 14.43 -14.51 5.18
C ASN A 309 15.63 -14.36 6.14
N GLY A 310 16.41 -13.29 6.03
CA GLY A 310 17.58 -13.04 6.89
C GLY A 310 18.73 -14.02 6.68
N VAL A 311 18.81 -14.67 5.52
CA VAL A 311 19.87 -15.63 5.16
C VAL A 311 20.77 -15.05 4.07
N THR A 312 21.91 -15.70 3.81
CA THR A 312 22.78 -15.33 2.69
C THR A 312 22.43 -16.16 1.45
N VAL A 313 22.64 -15.61 0.24
CA VAL A 313 22.46 -16.36 -1.02
C VAL A 313 23.32 -17.64 -1.07
N PRO A 314 24.59 -17.65 -0.59
CA PRO A 314 25.36 -18.89 -0.48
C PRO A 314 24.72 -19.94 0.45
N ALA A 315 24.23 -19.53 1.63
CA ALA A 315 23.54 -20.45 2.53
C ALA A 315 22.26 -21.02 1.91
N LEU A 316 21.47 -20.15 1.25
CA LEU A 316 20.27 -20.56 0.53
C LEU A 316 20.60 -21.57 -0.59
N THR A 317 21.70 -21.36 -1.32
CA THR A 317 22.12 -22.25 -2.41
C THR A 317 22.64 -23.59 -1.88
N ALA A 318 23.38 -23.58 -0.77
CA ALA A 318 23.89 -24.78 -0.11
C ALA A 318 22.76 -25.69 0.39
N ALA A 319 21.70 -25.09 0.96
CA ALA A 319 20.52 -25.82 1.44
C ALA A 319 19.67 -26.41 0.30
N ASN A 320 19.81 -25.91 -0.93
CA ASN A 320 18.95 -26.28 -2.07
C ASN A 320 19.75 -26.81 -3.27
N PRO A 321 20.51 -27.91 -3.10
CA PRO A 321 21.27 -28.46 -4.20
C PRO A 321 20.34 -28.96 -5.32
N GLY A 322 20.63 -28.56 -6.56
CA GLY A 322 19.81 -28.89 -7.74
C GLY A 322 18.78 -27.83 -8.11
N VAL A 323 18.56 -26.80 -7.29
CA VAL A 323 17.73 -25.65 -7.63
C VAL A 323 18.51 -24.64 -8.49
N SER A 324 17.96 -24.27 -9.65
CA SER A 324 18.50 -23.19 -10.48
C SER A 324 17.96 -21.84 -10.02
N PHE A 325 18.73 -21.14 -9.19
CA PHE A 325 18.37 -19.80 -8.68
C PHE A 325 18.32 -18.69 -9.73
N ALA A 326 18.88 -18.93 -10.93
CA ALA A 326 18.75 -18.02 -12.08
C ALA A 326 17.43 -18.19 -12.84
N ALA A 327 16.70 -19.28 -12.59
CA ALA A 327 15.48 -19.65 -13.30
C ALA A 327 14.42 -20.21 -12.33
N LEU A 328 14.18 -19.49 -11.23
CA LEU A 328 13.14 -19.85 -10.28
C LEU A 328 11.76 -19.76 -10.94
N THR A 329 10.87 -20.67 -10.57
CA THR A 329 9.48 -20.67 -11.03
C THR A 329 8.53 -20.47 -9.85
N ALA A 330 7.43 -19.76 -10.10
CA ALA A 330 6.39 -19.59 -9.09
C ALA A 330 5.86 -20.95 -8.62
N GLY A 331 5.68 -21.12 -7.32
CA GLY A 331 5.28 -22.37 -6.71
C GLY A 331 6.43 -23.33 -6.39
N GLN A 332 7.65 -23.09 -6.88
CA GLN A 332 8.81 -23.89 -6.50
C GLN A 332 9.07 -23.78 -4.99
N VAL A 333 9.35 -24.91 -4.33
CA VAL A 333 9.67 -24.95 -2.90
C VAL A 333 11.18 -24.93 -2.73
N ILE A 334 11.66 -24.08 -1.82
CA ILE A 334 13.07 -23.96 -1.45
C ILE A 334 13.19 -23.98 0.07
N ILE A 335 14.25 -24.61 0.58
CA ILE A 335 14.58 -24.64 2.00
C ILE A 335 15.23 -23.32 2.38
N ILE A 336 14.70 -22.68 3.41
CA ILE A 336 15.35 -21.58 4.13
C ILE A 336 16.12 -22.20 5.30
N PRO A 337 17.47 -22.16 5.28
CA PRO A 337 18.28 -22.75 6.34
C PRO A 337 18.18 -21.97 7.65
N HIS A 338 18.60 -22.60 8.73
CA HIS A 338 18.74 -21.96 10.03
C HIS A 338 19.83 -20.87 9.98
N HIS A 339 19.54 -19.70 10.57
CA HIS A 339 20.43 -18.52 10.60
C HIS A 339 20.81 -18.14 12.02
#